data_AF-A0A940U4S5-F1
#
_entry.id   AF-A0A940U4S5-F1
#
_cell.length_a   1.000
_cell.length_b   1.000
_cell.length_c   1.000
_cell.angle_alpha   90.00
_cell.angle_beta   90.00
_cell.angle_gamma   90.00
#
_symmetry.space_group_name_H-M   'P 1'
#
loop_
_entity.id
_entity.type
_entity.pdbx_description
1 polymer ?
#
loop_
_entity_poly.entity_id
_entity_poly.type
_entity_poly.pdbx_seq_one_letter_code
_entity_poly.pdbx_strand_id
1 'polypeptide(L)'
;MKSYRFHQRPLFWMVLGVGLAWGTAWGQPAVTSLPNGLKVLVLENPGTTSVAADLWVRAGSRYESASHNGISHFVEHLLFKGTGRHGPELADDQRDD
;
A
#
# COMPACT_ATOMS: atom_id res chain seq x y z
N MET A 1 -19.57 13.14 -56.50
CA MET A 1 -18.10 13.25 -56.42
C MET A 1 -17.72 14.54 -55.70
N LYS A 2 -17.14 14.46 -54.49
CA LYS A 2 -16.43 15.57 -53.82
C LYS A 2 -15.24 14.95 -53.08
N SER A 3 -14.02 15.31 -53.48
CA SER A 3 -12.78 14.73 -52.97
C SER A 3 -12.28 15.41 -51.71
N TYR A 4 -11.68 14.60 -50.85
CA TYR A 4 -11.01 14.95 -49.59
C TYR A 4 -9.69 15.70 -49.80
N ARG A 5 -9.23 16.42 -48.77
CA ARG A 5 -7.79 16.69 -48.54
C ARG A 5 -7.45 16.54 -47.06
N PHE A 6 -6.56 15.60 -46.77
CA PHE A 6 -5.98 15.34 -45.45
C PHE A 6 -4.48 15.70 -45.53
N HIS A 7 -3.97 16.40 -44.53
CA HIS A 7 -2.59 16.87 -44.47
C HIS A 7 -2.16 16.86 -43.01
N GLN A 8 -1.12 16.10 -42.63
CA GLN A 8 -0.22 16.45 -41.52
C GLN A 8 1.09 15.66 -41.62
N ARG A 9 2.20 16.32 -41.27
CA ARG A 9 3.61 15.90 -41.37
C ARG A 9 4.19 15.57 -39.96
N PRO A 10 5.31 14.82 -39.85
CA PRO A 10 5.87 14.30 -38.59
C PRO A 10 6.98 15.19 -38.02
N LEU A 11 7.21 15.20 -36.69
CA LEU A 11 8.41 15.81 -36.09
C LEU A 11 8.86 15.08 -34.80
N PHE A 12 10.08 14.53 -34.82
CA PHE A 12 10.60 13.48 -33.95
C PHE A 12 11.92 13.91 -33.27
N TRP A 13 11.99 15.04 -32.54
CA TRP A 13 13.29 15.52 -32.02
C TRP A 13 13.30 16.17 -30.61
N MET A 14 12.47 15.76 -29.64
CA MET A 14 12.47 16.45 -28.34
C MET A 14 12.30 15.54 -27.10
N VAL A 15 13.15 14.52 -26.91
CA VAL A 15 13.08 13.69 -25.66
C VAL A 15 14.43 13.49 -24.94
N LEU A 16 15.58 13.87 -25.50
CA LEU A 16 16.89 13.53 -24.90
C LEU A 16 17.32 14.39 -23.67
N GLY A 17 16.44 15.24 -23.11
CA GLY A 17 16.75 16.14 -21.98
C GLY A 17 15.95 15.92 -20.69
N VAL A 18 15.06 14.90 -20.62
CA VAL A 18 14.08 14.75 -19.52
C VAL A 18 14.40 13.55 -18.60
N GLY A 19 15.63 13.04 -18.61
CA GLY A 19 15.97 11.78 -17.93
C GLY A 19 16.34 11.86 -16.43
N LEU A 20 16.61 13.04 -15.88
CA LEU A 20 17.25 13.18 -14.55
C LEU A 20 16.41 13.89 -13.47
N ALA A 21 15.18 14.32 -13.79
CA ALA A 21 14.34 15.07 -12.85
C ALA A 21 13.07 14.33 -12.38
N TRP A 22 12.88 13.06 -12.75
CA TRP A 22 11.61 12.34 -12.56
C TRP A 22 11.63 11.32 -11.40
N GLY A 23 12.64 11.39 -10.51
CA GLY A 23 12.87 10.34 -9.51
C GLY A 23 12.48 10.61 -8.06
N THR A 24 12.01 11.81 -7.69
CA THR A 24 11.81 12.16 -6.26
C THR A 24 10.55 12.97 -5.96
N ALA A 25 9.54 12.93 -6.83
CA ALA A 25 8.25 13.58 -6.54
C ALA A 25 7.47 12.92 -5.38
N TRP A 26 7.95 11.76 -4.90
CA TRP A 26 7.46 11.06 -3.72
C TRP A 26 8.60 11.08 -2.69
N GLY A 27 8.29 11.43 -1.44
CA GLY A 27 9.29 11.48 -0.35
C GLY A 27 10.05 10.15 -0.22
N GLN A 28 11.26 10.18 0.34
CA GLN A 28 11.96 8.94 0.67
C GLN A 28 11.31 8.34 1.93
N PRO A 29 11.08 7.02 1.98
CA PRO A 29 10.50 6.41 3.17
C PRO A 29 11.49 6.50 4.34
N ALA A 30 11.03 7.05 5.46
CA ALA A 30 11.76 7.03 6.71
C ALA A 30 11.59 5.66 7.39
N VAL A 31 12.68 5.05 7.81
CA VAL A 31 12.68 3.76 8.53
C VAL A 31 13.28 3.97 9.91
N THR A 32 12.57 3.55 10.96
CA THR A 32 13.10 3.50 12.32
C THR A 32 12.79 2.15 12.98
N SER A 33 13.60 1.75 13.94
CA SER A 33 13.38 0.54 14.74
C SER A 33 13.11 0.95 16.20
N LEU A 34 12.00 0.46 16.75
CA LEU A 34 11.65 0.67 18.15
C LEU A 34 12.50 -0.22 19.08
N PRO A 35 12.59 0.10 20.40
CA PRO A 35 13.36 -0.70 21.35
C PRO A 35 12.94 -2.18 21.44
N ASN A 36 11.68 -2.50 21.09
CA ASN A 36 11.16 -3.87 21.04
C ASN A 36 11.45 -4.61 19.71
N GLY A 37 12.17 -3.97 18.77
CA GLY A 37 12.51 -4.55 17.47
C GLY A 37 11.48 -4.31 16.36
N LEU A 38 10.33 -3.67 16.63
CA LEU A 38 9.37 -3.32 15.59
C LEU A 38 9.95 -2.27 14.65
N LYS A 39 9.90 -2.53 13.33
CA LYS A 39 10.29 -1.57 12.30
C LYS A 39 9.08 -0.73 11.89
N VAL A 40 9.26 0.59 11.90
CA VAL A 40 8.25 1.55 11.46
C VAL A 40 8.75 2.20 10.18
N LEU A 41 7.95 2.09 9.12
CA LEU A 41 8.17 2.71 7.81
C LEU A 41 7.15 3.84 7.65
N VAL A 42 7.61 5.05 7.35
CA VAL A 42 6.75 6.21 7.10
C VAL A 42 7.07 6.80 5.75
N LEU A 43 6.07 6.93 4.89
CA LEU A 43 6.14 7.67 3.65
C LEU A 43 5.24 8.90 3.78
N GLU A 44 5.85 10.08 3.88
CA GLU A 44 5.11 11.33 3.99
C GLU A 44 4.58 11.77 2.63
N ASN A 45 3.28 12.10 2.59
CA ASN A 45 2.63 12.70 1.43
C ASN A 45 1.96 14.02 1.87
N PRO A 46 2.62 15.18 1.69
CA PRO A 46 2.06 16.48 2.08
C PRO A 46 0.79 16.87 1.32
N GLY A 47 0.47 16.19 0.21
CA GLY A 47 -0.69 16.47 -0.63
C GLY A 47 -2.00 15.83 -0.15
N THR A 48 -1.98 15.06 0.94
CA THR A 48 -3.17 14.38 1.50
C THR A 48 -3.32 14.67 2.99
N THR A 49 -4.57 14.69 3.46
CA THR A 49 -4.93 14.73 4.88
C THR A 49 -5.29 13.35 5.44
N SER A 50 -5.36 12.32 4.58
CA SER A 50 -5.63 10.93 4.95
C SER A 50 -4.35 10.13 5.09
N VAL A 51 -4.38 9.11 5.96
CA VAL A 51 -3.27 8.19 6.20
C VAL A 51 -3.75 6.76 6.03
N ALA A 52 -2.94 5.92 5.40
CA ALA A 52 -3.08 4.46 5.43
C ALA A 52 -2.03 3.90 6.41
N ALA A 53 -2.43 2.94 7.24
CA ALA A 53 -1.55 2.32 8.21
C ALA A 53 -1.77 0.80 8.21
N ASP A 54 -0.67 0.05 8.09
CA ASP A 54 -0.68 -1.40 8.06
C ASP A 54 0.28 -1.98 9.10
N LEU A 55 -0.09 -3.11 9.70
CA LEU A 55 0.77 -3.89 10.59
C LEU A 55 1.14 -5.22 9.92
N TRP A 56 2.43 -5.42 9.71
CA TRP A 56 2.96 -6.62 9.06
C TRP A 56 3.65 -7.51 10.09
N VAL A 57 3.11 -8.71 10.27
CA VAL A 57 3.72 -9.74 11.12
C VAL A 57 4.31 -10.83 10.23
N ARG A 58 5.58 -11.19 10.46
CA ARG A 58 6.23 -12.31 9.77
C ARG A 58 5.71 -13.65 10.31
N ALA A 59 4.49 -13.98 9.93
CA ALA A 59 3.78 -15.22 10.24
C ALA A 59 2.92 -15.64 9.03
N GLY A 60 2.12 -16.70 9.17
CA GLY A 60 1.25 -17.21 8.10
C GLY A 60 1.47 -18.70 7.83
N SER A 61 0.67 -19.26 6.91
CA SER A 61 0.61 -20.71 6.62
C SER A 61 1.97 -21.36 6.32
N ARG A 62 2.93 -20.60 5.78
CA ARG A 62 4.32 -21.05 5.56
C ARG A 62 5.03 -21.53 6.84
N TYR A 63 4.61 -21.03 7.99
CA TYR A 63 5.20 -21.32 9.29
C TYR A 63 4.42 -22.40 10.07
N GLU A 64 3.39 -23.00 9.47
CA GLU A 64 2.54 -24.00 10.12
C GLU A 64 3.05 -25.43 9.92
N SER A 65 2.83 -26.28 10.92
CA SER A 65 2.98 -27.73 10.77
C SER A 65 1.71 -28.34 10.17
N ALA A 66 1.81 -29.56 9.63
CA ALA A 66 0.65 -30.28 9.11
C ALA A 66 -0.49 -30.43 10.13
N SER A 67 -0.16 -30.60 11.42
CA SER A 67 -1.13 -30.71 12.51
C SER A 67 -1.85 -29.40 12.85
N HIS A 68 -1.30 -28.24 12.48
CA HIS A 68 -1.81 -26.91 12.83
C HIS A 68 -2.19 -26.09 11.59
N ASN A 69 -2.33 -26.75 10.44
CA ASN A 69 -2.63 -26.07 9.17
C ASN A 69 -3.95 -25.29 9.27
N GLY A 70 -3.91 -24.02 8.89
CA GLY A 70 -5.04 -23.09 8.92
C GLY A 70 -5.12 -22.23 10.19
N ILE A 71 -4.24 -22.42 11.17
CA ILE A 71 -4.29 -21.66 12.43
C ILE A 71 -4.05 -20.15 12.24
N SER A 72 -3.17 -19.75 11.31
CA SER A 72 -2.88 -18.34 11.05
C SER A 72 -4.10 -17.63 10.47
N HIS A 73 -4.79 -18.28 9.52
CA HIS A 73 -6.03 -17.77 8.93
C HIS A 73 -7.18 -17.77 9.94
N PHE A 74 -7.24 -18.79 10.79
CA PHE A 74 -8.20 -18.82 11.89
C PHE A 74 -7.98 -17.65 12.86
N VAL A 75 -6.73 -17.39 13.25
CA VAL A 75 -6.37 -16.24 14.10
C VAL A 75 -6.70 -14.91 13.40
N GLU A 76 -6.42 -14.78 12.10
CA GLU A 76 -6.77 -13.59 11.30
C GLU A 76 -8.27 -13.25 11.40
N HIS A 77 -9.15 -14.25 11.28
CA HIS A 77 -10.58 -14.03 11.48
C HIS A 77 -10.95 -13.59 12.90
N LEU A 78 -10.20 -14.04 13.90
CA LEU A 78 -10.45 -13.68 15.30
C LEU A 78 -9.93 -12.28 15.67
N LEU A 79 -9.03 -11.69 14.88
CA LEU A 79 -8.53 -10.33 15.13
C LEU A 79 -9.66 -9.30 15.23
N PHE A 80 -10.77 -9.55 14.54
CA PHE A 80 -11.93 -8.67 14.48
C PHE A 80 -13.05 -9.04 15.47
N LYS A 81 -12.84 -10.04 16.33
CA LYS A 81 -13.85 -10.47 17.31
C LYS A 81 -13.76 -9.76 18.67
N GLY A 82 -12.92 -8.73 18.75
CA GLY A 82 -12.75 -7.90 19.94
C GLY A 82 -11.65 -8.40 20.88
N THR A 83 -11.34 -7.57 21.86
CA THR A 83 -10.35 -7.78 22.93
C THR A 83 -11.01 -7.47 24.28
N GLY A 84 -10.30 -7.71 25.38
CA GLY A 84 -10.82 -7.35 26.71
C GLY A 84 -11.13 -5.85 26.91
N ARG A 85 -10.60 -4.97 26.04
CA ARG A 85 -10.84 -3.51 26.10
C ARG A 85 -11.79 -3.00 25.01
N HIS A 86 -11.87 -3.69 23.87
CA HIS A 86 -12.55 -3.22 22.67
C HIS A 86 -13.47 -4.32 22.15
N GLY A 87 -14.78 -4.05 22.04
CA GLY A 87 -15.73 -5.01 21.46
C GLY A 87 -15.55 -5.20 19.95
N PRO A 88 -16.22 -6.20 19.34
CA PRO A 88 -16.13 -6.47 17.90
C PRO A 88 -16.68 -5.34 17.01
N GLU A 89 -17.58 -4.50 17.54
CA GLU A 89 -18.20 -3.38 16.81
C GLU A 89 -17.19 -2.44 16.16
N LEU A 90 -16.06 -2.19 16.83
CA LEU A 90 -15.02 -1.29 16.32
C LEU A 90 -14.37 -1.78 15.02
N ALA A 91 -14.44 -3.09 14.74
CA ALA A 91 -13.99 -3.66 13.48
C ALA A 91 -15.07 -3.63 12.39
N ASP A 92 -16.34 -3.69 12.78
CA ASP A 92 -17.46 -3.72 11.84
C ASP A 92 -17.84 -2.30 11.36
N ASP A 93 -17.69 -1.28 12.21
CA ASP A 93 -17.90 0.15 11.89
C ASP A 93 -16.94 0.70 10.81
N GLN A 94 -15.88 -0.04 10.48
CA GLN A 94 -14.89 0.34 9.45
C GLN A 94 -15.21 -0.21 8.04
N ARG A 95 -16.35 -0.87 7.84
CA ARG A 95 -16.75 -1.43 6.53
C ARG A 95 -17.89 -0.66 5.84
N ASP A 96 -18.48 0.32 6.51
CA ASP A 96 -19.75 0.94 6.11
C ASP A 96 -19.59 2.32 5.41
N ASP A 97 -18.43 2.62 4.82
CA ASP A 97 -18.20 3.79 3.93
C ASP A 97 -18.02 3.43 2.44
#